data_AF-A0A6I3MQN2-F1
#
_entry.id   AF-A0A6I3MQN2-F1
#
_cell.length_a   1.000
_cell.length_b   1.000
_cell.length_c   1.000
_cell.angle_alpha   90.00
_cell.angle_beta   90.00
_cell.angle_gamma   90.00
#
_symmetry.space_group_name_H-M   'P 1'
#
loop_
_entity.id
_entity.type
_entity.pdbx_description
1 polymer ?
#
loop_
_entity_poly.entity_id
_entity_poly.type
_entity_poly.pdbx_seq_one_letter_code
_entity_poly.pdbx_strand_id
1 'polypeptide(L)'
;MKKIILSALMLIGLAFTAQSQEIAKNALGIRLGDNNGFGGEVSYQRGLFKNNRLEFDLGWRNSSDVDAVKAVGLYQWVWNIDQGFNWYAGVGGGLAAWDHNYYNGNVRYKDNGTYVFAAGDIGIEYGFDQVPILLSLDVRPEIGSGYYDDDNFGFDVGLGVKFKF
;
A
#
# COMPACT_ATOMS: atom_id res chain seq x y z
N MET A 1 6.37 -31.46 17.22
CA MET A 1 6.45 -30.61 16.01
C MET A 1 5.90 -29.20 16.22
N LYS A 2 4.63 -29.03 16.64
CA LYS A 2 4.02 -27.70 16.84
C LYS A 2 4.82 -26.74 17.75
N LYS A 3 5.43 -27.25 18.83
CA LYS A 3 6.26 -26.45 19.75
C LYS A 3 7.58 -25.97 19.13
N ILE A 4 8.20 -26.80 18.27
CA ILE A 4 9.45 -26.46 17.57
C ILE A 4 9.19 -25.36 16.54
N ILE A 5 8.07 -25.45 15.82
CA ILE A 5 7.63 -24.41 14.88
C ILE A 5 7.36 -23.09 15.61
N LEU A 6 6.68 -23.15 16.77
CA LEU A 6 6.40 -21.96 17.58
C LEU A 6 7.68 -21.31 18.13
N SER A 7 8.64 -22.13 18.60
CA SER A 7 9.94 -21.66 19.07
C SER A 7 10.79 -21.08 17.95
N ALA A 8 10.74 -21.66 16.75
CA ALA A 8 11.42 -21.13 15.57
C ALA A 8 10.82 -19.78 15.14
N LEU A 9 9.47 -19.65 15.12
CA LEU A 9 8.78 -18.38 14.87
C LEU A 9 9.13 -17.30 15.91
N MET A 10 9.22 -17.66 17.20
CA MET A 10 9.65 -16.74 18.25
C MET A 10 11.11 -16.32 18.09
N LEU A 11 12.01 -17.25 17.75
CA LEU A 11 13.43 -16.94 17.56
C LEU A 11 13.67 -16.06 16.32
N ILE A 12 12.92 -16.29 15.25
CA ILE A 12 12.89 -15.40 14.08
C ILE A 12 12.36 -14.02 14.51
N GLY A 13 11.28 -13.96 15.29
CA GLY A 13 10.73 -12.70 15.83
C GLY A 13 11.71 -11.92 16.73
N LEU A 14 12.55 -12.61 17.50
CA LEU A 14 13.56 -11.99 18.36
C LEU A 14 14.82 -11.54 17.60
N ALA A 15 15.17 -12.19 16.49
CA ALA A 15 16.31 -11.78 15.67
C ALA A 15 16.14 -10.39 15.03
N PHE A 16 14.90 -9.90 14.90
CA PHE A 16 14.58 -8.59 14.33
C PHE A 16 14.54 -7.43 15.34
N THR A 17 14.88 -7.65 16.62
CA THR A 17 14.76 -6.58 17.64
C THR A 17 16.00 -5.70 17.81
N ALA A 18 17.02 -5.79 16.95
CA ALA A 18 18.31 -5.14 17.18
C ALA A 18 18.93 -4.48 15.93
N GLN A 19 18.28 -3.44 15.40
CA GLN A 19 18.94 -2.36 14.63
C GLN A 19 18.06 -1.10 14.75
N SER A 20 18.59 -0.07 15.42
CA SER A 20 17.93 1.23 15.57
C SER A 20 18.46 2.20 14.49
N GLN A 21 18.22 1.87 13.22
CA GLN A 21 18.23 2.90 12.19
C GLN A 21 16.86 3.58 12.18
N GLU A 22 16.84 4.91 12.25
CA GLU A 22 15.61 5.68 12.17
C GLU A 22 15.06 5.63 10.74
N ILE A 23 13.78 5.30 10.60
CA ILE A 23 13.08 5.36 9.32
C ILE A 23 13.01 6.81 8.82
N ALA A 24 12.78 6.97 7.51
CA ALA A 24 12.60 8.29 6.91
C ALA A 24 11.48 9.08 7.62
N LYS A 25 11.77 10.31 8.04
CA LYS A 25 10.77 11.16 8.71
C LYS A 25 9.64 11.52 7.75
N ASN A 26 9.96 11.86 6.51
CA ASN A 26 8.99 12.01 5.44
C ASN A 26 9.50 11.30 4.19
N ALA A 27 8.59 10.73 3.41
CA ALA A 27 8.87 10.35 2.04
C ALA A 27 7.67 10.67 1.16
N LEU A 28 7.90 11.17 -0.05
CA LEU A 28 6.85 11.46 -1.03
C LEU A 28 7.25 10.89 -2.38
N GLY A 29 6.34 10.22 -3.06
CA GLY A 29 6.59 9.78 -4.42
C GLY A 29 5.42 9.04 -5.03
N ILE A 30 5.75 8.06 -5.85
CA ILE A 30 4.77 7.29 -6.62
C ILE A 30 4.81 5.82 -6.21
N ARG A 31 3.65 5.18 -6.26
CA ARG A 31 3.48 3.74 -6.15
C ARG A 31 2.80 3.25 -7.43
N LEU A 32 3.49 2.39 -8.16
CA LEU A 32 3.07 1.86 -9.45
C LEU A 32 2.55 0.44 -9.23
N GLY A 33 1.25 0.26 -9.39
CA GLY A 33 0.54 -1.02 -9.31
C GLY A 33 -0.71 -0.97 -10.18
N ASP A 34 -1.43 -2.07 -10.27
CA ASP A 34 -2.75 -2.08 -10.92
C ASP A 34 -3.80 -1.41 -10.03
N ASN A 35 -3.60 -1.49 -8.71
CA ASN A 35 -4.44 -0.88 -7.68
C ASN A 35 -5.91 -1.25 -7.83
N ASN A 36 -6.20 -2.52 -8.18
CA ASN A 36 -7.54 -2.99 -8.53
C ASN A 36 -8.18 -2.15 -9.65
N GLY A 37 -7.41 -1.81 -10.68
CA GLY A 37 -7.84 -1.01 -11.80
C GLY A 37 -7.84 0.51 -11.56
N PHE A 38 -7.33 1.02 -10.44
CA PHE A 38 -7.19 2.47 -10.19
C PHE A 38 -5.86 3.05 -10.69
N GLY A 39 -4.91 2.21 -11.15
CA GLY A 39 -3.62 2.64 -11.68
C GLY A 39 -2.64 3.13 -10.61
N GLY A 40 -1.66 3.93 -11.03
CA GLY A 40 -0.61 4.45 -10.16
C GLY A 40 -1.14 5.44 -9.11
N GLU A 41 -0.42 5.54 -8.00
CA GLU A 41 -0.78 6.35 -6.84
C GLU A 41 0.33 7.34 -6.51
N VAL A 42 -0.05 8.50 -5.97
CA VAL A 42 0.87 9.36 -5.21
C VAL A 42 0.83 8.91 -3.76
N SER A 43 2.01 8.71 -3.18
CA SER A 43 2.18 8.13 -1.85
C SER A 43 3.01 9.05 -0.96
N TYR A 44 2.46 9.42 0.19
CA TYR A 44 3.14 10.21 1.22
C TYR A 44 3.26 9.41 2.52
N GLN A 45 4.49 9.32 3.03
CA GLN A 45 4.82 8.65 4.28
C GLN A 45 5.29 9.65 5.32
N ARG A 46 4.83 9.48 6.56
CA ARG A 46 5.23 10.27 7.73
C ARG A 46 5.64 9.36 8.88
N GLY A 47 6.93 9.35 9.21
CA GLY A 47 7.46 8.73 10.42
C GLY A 47 6.87 9.38 11.68
N LEU A 48 6.47 8.54 12.64
CA LEU A 48 5.86 8.97 13.90
C LEU A 48 6.85 8.82 15.08
N PHE A 49 7.30 7.60 15.30
CA PHE A 49 8.23 7.21 16.36
C PHE A 49 9.44 6.50 15.73
N LYS A 50 10.13 5.63 16.47
CA LYS A 50 11.33 4.95 16.00
C LYS A 50 11.10 4.06 14.78
N ASN A 51 9.98 3.34 14.75
CA ASN A 51 9.75 2.25 13.79
C ASN A 51 8.30 2.17 13.32
N ASN A 52 7.57 3.29 13.38
CA ASN A 52 6.19 3.39 12.95
C ASN A 52 5.99 4.59 12.05
N ARG A 53 5.17 4.44 11.00
CA ARG A 53 4.80 5.53 10.11
C ARG A 53 3.33 5.46 9.70
N LEU A 54 2.83 6.60 9.25
CA LEU A 54 1.60 6.69 8.47
C LEU A 54 1.95 6.74 6.98
N GLU A 55 1.17 6.08 6.15
CA GLU A 55 1.21 6.21 4.70
C GLU A 55 -0.17 6.63 4.19
N PHE A 56 -0.17 7.59 3.27
CA PHE A 56 -1.37 8.11 2.62
C PHE A 56 -1.18 8.01 1.12
N ASP A 57 -2.09 7.31 0.45
CA ASP A 57 -2.03 7.12 -0.99
C ASP A 57 -3.26 7.73 -1.65
N LEU A 58 -3.03 8.39 -2.77
CA LEU A 58 -4.06 8.91 -3.66
C LEU A 58 -3.86 8.32 -5.04
N GLY A 59 -4.72 7.37 -5.40
CA GLY A 59 -4.80 6.76 -6.73
C GLY A 59 -5.85 7.45 -7.59
N TRP A 60 -5.56 7.58 -8.88
CA TRP A 60 -6.53 8.05 -9.87
C TRP A 60 -6.37 7.33 -11.20
N ARG A 61 -7.50 7.03 -11.82
CA ARG A 61 -7.58 6.57 -13.20
C ARG A 61 -8.47 7.51 -13.99
N ASN A 62 -7.98 7.89 -15.16
CA ASN A 62 -8.75 8.58 -16.17
C ASN A 62 -8.59 7.83 -17.49
N SER A 63 -9.70 7.33 -18.03
CA SER A 63 -9.75 6.58 -19.29
C SER A 63 -11.02 6.96 -20.05
N SER A 64 -11.14 6.52 -21.31
CA SER A 64 -12.30 6.84 -22.18
C SER A 64 -13.65 6.50 -21.54
N ASP A 65 -13.66 5.42 -20.75
CA ASP A 65 -14.88 4.81 -20.25
C ASP A 65 -14.92 4.71 -18.71
N VAL A 66 -13.79 4.97 -18.02
CA VAL A 66 -13.67 4.82 -16.56
C VAL A 66 -12.91 5.99 -15.96
N ASP A 67 -13.57 6.67 -15.02
CA ASP A 67 -12.96 7.65 -14.13
C ASP A 67 -13.03 7.11 -12.70
N ALA A 68 -11.90 7.09 -11.99
CA ALA A 68 -11.86 6.54 -10.64
C ALA A 68 -10.86 7.28 -9.75
N VAL A 69 -11.20 7.44 -8.47
CA VAL A 69 -10.34 8.01 -7.44
C VAL A 69 -10.36 7.15 -6.20
N LYS A 70 -9.21 6.96 -5.57
CA LYS A 70 -9.05 6.14 -4.37
C LYS A 70 -8.12 6.83 -3.38
N ALA A 71 -8.55 6.90 -2.13
CA ALA A 71 -7.74 7.39 -1.04
C ALA A 71 -7.53 6.27 -0.02
N VAL A 72 -6.28 6.03 0.36
CA VAL A 72 -5.87 5.01 1.33
C VAL A 72 -5.11 5.69 2.47
N GLY A 73 -5.38 5.26 3.70
CA GLY A 73 -4.57 5.58 4.87
C GLY A 73 -4.13 4.30 5.57
N LEU A 74 -2.83 4.18 5.85
CA LEU A 74 -2.21 3.03 6.47
C LEU A 74 -1.39 3.45 7.69
N TYR A 75 -1.42 2.61 8.72
CA TYR A 75 -0.44 2.63 9.80
C TYR A 75 0.49 1.43 9.62
N GLN A 76 1.80 1.69 9.56
CA GLN A 76 2.80 0.67 9.29
C GLN A 76 3.80 0.56 10.44
N TRP A 77 4.19 -0.67 10.75
CA TRP A 77 5.35 -1.03 11.53
C TRP A 77 6.48 -1.38 10.56
N VAL A 78 7.67 -0.83 10.81
CA VAL A 78 8.84 -0.97 9.94
C VAL A 78 9.96 -1.62 10.75
N TRP A 79 10.65 -2.59 10.18
CA TRP A 79 11.74 -3.31 10.82
C TRP A 79 12.95 -3.32 9.91
N ASN A 80 14.09 -2.91 10.46
CA ASN A 80 15.35 -2.94 9.76
C ASN A 80 15.88 -4.38 9.64
N ILE A 81 16.35 -4.75 8.45
CA ILE A 81 17.02 -6.03 8.19
C ILE A 81 18.53 -5.80 8.17
N ASP A 82 18.98 -4.95 7.25
CA ASP A 82 20.39 -4.55 7.12
C ASP A 82 20.49 -3.18 6.45
N GLN A 83 21.27 -2.27 7.05
CA GLN A 83 21.52 -0.92 6.52
C GLN A 83 20.22 -0.21 6.12
N GLY A 84 20.08 0.24 4.87
CA GLY A 84 18.86 0.87 4.38
C GLY A 84 17.71 -0.08 4.04
N PHE A 85 17.89 -1.40 4.17
CA PHE A 85 16.89 -2.41 3.82
C PHE A 85 15.95 -2.70 4.99
N ASN A 86 14.67 -2.41 4.81
CA ASN A 86 13.62 -2.65 5.80
C ASN A 86 12.54 -3.58 5.23
N TRP A 87 11.84 -4.29 6.11
CA TRP A 87 10.52 -4.83 5.82
C TRP A 87 9.47 -4.11 6.65
N TYR A 88 8.24 -4.09 6.18
CA TYR A 88 7.13 -3.47 6.89
C TYR A 88 5.86 -4.28 6.74
N ALA A 89 5.00 -4.10 7.72
CA ALA A 89 3.62 -4.57 7.71
C ALA A 89 2.73 -3.44 8.21
N GLY A 90 1.53 -3.34 7.69
CA GLY A 90 0.61 -2.27 8.01
C GLY A 90 -0.84 -2.68 7.87
N VAL A 91 -1.69 -1.88 8.50
CA VAL A 91 -3.15 -2.01 8.42
C VAL A 91 -3.76 -0.62 8.30
N GLY A 92 -4.91 -0.56 7.67
CA GLY A 92 -5.66 0.67 7.53
C GLY A 92 -6.89 0.47 6.66
N GLY A 93 -7.19 1.44 5.82
CA GLY A 93 -8.35 1.40 4.97
C GLY A 93 -8.50 2.66 4.15
N GLY A 94 -9.61 2.75 3.44
CA GLY A 94 -9.82 3.84 2.52
C GLY A 94 -11.23 3.93 1.99
N LEU A 95 -11.38 4.87 1.06
CA LEU A 95 -12.57 5.06 0.28
C LEU A 95 -12.19 5.21 -1.19
N ALA A 96 -13.05 4.74 -2.06
CA ALA A 96 -12.91 4.93 -3.50
C ALA A 96 -14.25 5.28 -4.12
N ALA A 97 -14.17 6.08 -5.18
CA ALA A 97 -15.31 6.44 -6.01
C ALA A 97 -14.94 6.17 -7.47
N TRP A 98 -15.90 5.67 -8.24
CA TRP A 98 -15.73 5.38 -9.65
C TRP A 98 -16.99 5.68 -10.44
N ASP A 99 -16.78 6.08 -11.68
CA ASP A 99 -17.79 6.33 -12.71
C ASP A 99 -17.41 5.50 -13.94
N HIS A 100 -18.33 4.67 -14.43
CA HIS A 100 -18.15 3.85 -15.64
C HIS A 100 -19.21 4.19 -16.69
N ASN A 101 -18.77 4.47 -17.91
CA ASN A 101 -19.63 4.68 -19.07
C ASN A 101 -19.50 3.48 -20.01
N TYR A 102 -20.59 2.76 -20.28
CA TYR A 102 -20.57 1.66 -21.24
C TYR A 102 -21.70 1.78 -22.26
N TYR A 103 -21.50 1.18 -23.42
CA TYR A 103 -22.48 1.13 -24.50
C TYR A 103 -23.07 -0.27 -24.62
N ASN A 104 -24.39 -0.36 -24.63
CA ASN A 104 -25.10 -1.59 -25.02
C ASN A 104 -25.98 -1.27 -26.23
N GLY A 105 -25.49 -1.65 -27.41
CA GLY A 105 -26.02 -1.17 -28.70
C GLY A 105 -25.78 0.33 -28.88
N ASN A 106 -26.83 1.08 -29.26
CA ASN A 106 -26.77 2.54 -29.44
C ASN A 106 -27.12 3.33 -28.16
N VAL A 107 -27.28 2.64 -27.03
CA VAL A 107 -27.68 3.26 -25.76
C VAL A 107 -26.46 3.35 -24.83
N ARG A 108 -26.21 4.57 -24.33
CA ARG A 108 -25.17 4.85 -23.33
C ARG A 108 -25.74 4.63 -21.94
N TYR A 109 -25.08 3.79 -21.15
CA TYR A 109 -25.35 3.57 -19.74
C TYR A 109 -24.25 4.22 -18.91
N LYS A 110 -24.65 4.77 -17.76
CA LYS A 110 -23.73 5.29 -16.74
C LYS A 110 -23.97 4.52 -15.46
N ASP A 111 -22.90 3.95 -14.92
CA ASP A 111 -22.89 3.34 -13.61
C ASP A 111 -21.87 4.06 -12.72
N ASN A 112 -22.16 4.12 -11.43
CA ASN A 112 -21.26 4.75 -10.47
C ASN A 112 -21.35 4.09 -9.10
N GLY A 113 -20.27 4.20 -8.36
CA GLY A 113 -20.17 3.59 -7.04
C GLY A 113 -19.20 4.31 -6.15
N THR A 114 -19.47 4.21 -4.85
CA THR A 114 -18.53 4.56 -3.80
C THR A 114 -18.43 3.36 -2.87
N TYR A 115 -17.22 2.99 -2.49
CA TYR A 115 -17.01 1.93 -1.52
C TYR A 115 -15.99 2.32 -0.47
N VAL A 116 -16.11 1.67 0.68
CA VAL A 116 -15.17 1.76 1.79
C VAL A 116 -14.54 0.39 2.01
N PHE A 117 -13.28 0.37 2.39
CA PHE A 117 -12.52 -0.87 2.53
C PHE A 117 -11.53 -0.79 3.69
N ALA A 118 -11.24 -1.95 4.26
CA ALA A 118 -10.08 -2.18 5.09
C ALA A 118 -8.93 -2.68 4.20
N ALA A 119 -7.71 -2.31 4.54
CA ALA A 119 -6.50 -2.67 3.80
C ALA A 119 -5.46 -3.24 4.77
N GLY A 120 -4.78 -4.30 4.33
CA GLY A 120 -3.50 -4.73 4.86
C GLY A 120 -2.39 -4.31 3.90
N ASP A 121 -1.17 -4.26 4.38
CA ASP A 121 -0.01 -3.91 3.57
C ASP A 121 1.22 -4.64 4.09
N ILE A 122 1.97 -5.30 3.21
CA ILE A 122 3.21 -5.99 3.57
C ILE A 122 4.21 -5.75 2.46
N GLY A 123 5.40 -5.27 2.82
CA GLY A 123 6.40 -4.95 1.83
C GLY A 123 7.82 -4.92 2.35
N ILE A 124 8.71 -4.67 1.42
CA ILE A 124 10.13 -4.42 1.63
C ILE A 124 10.49 -3.08 1.02
N GLU A 125 11.48 -2.41 1.59
CA GLU A 125 12.00 -1.17 1.06
C GLU A 125 13.51 -1.05 1.23
N TYR A 126 14.13 -0.29 0.35
CA TYR A 126 15.53 0.12 0.46
C TYR A 126 15.63 1.64 0.41
N GLY A 127 15.98 2.24 1.53
CA GLY A 127 16.30 3.66 1.62
C GLY A 127 17.79 3.88 1.41
N PHE A 128 18.19 4.58 0.35
CA PHE A 128 19.60 4.90 0.11
C PHE A 128 20.12 5.94 1.12
N ASP A 129 21.40 5.84 1.48
CA ASP A 129 22.06 6.77 2.41
C ASP A 129 22.64 7.98 1.69
N GLN A 130 23.23 7.76 0.51
CA GLN A 130 23.94 8.80 -0.25
C GLN A 130 23.00 9.64 -1.12
N VAL A 131 21.82 9.11 -1.44
CA VAL A 131 20.79 9.80 -2.21
C VAL A 131 19.46 9.75 -1.46
N PRO A 132 18.65 10.82 -1.48
CA PRO A 132 17.38 10.90 -0.76
C PRO A 132 16.27 10.09 -1.45
N ILE A 133 16.54 8.84 -1.84
CA ILE A 133 15.61 7.97 -2.56
C ILE A 133 15.27 6.75 -1.69
N LEU A 134 14.02 6.31 -1.77
CA LEU A 134 13.50 5.08 -1.20
C LEU A 134 12.79 4.29 -2.29
N LEU A 135 13.14 3.02 -2.43
CA LEU A 135 12.45 2.08 -3.31
C LEU A 135 11.65 1.12 -2.45
N SER A 136 10.43 0.79 -2.86
CA SER A 136 9.58 -0.18 -2.15
C SER A 136 8.96 -1.20 -3.11
N LEU A 137 8.71 -2.39 -2.58
CA LEU A 137 7.88 -3.42 -3.20
C LEU A 137 6.92 -3.95 -2.13
N ASP A 138 5.62 -3.84 -2.38
CA ASP A 138 4.59 -4.26 -1.44
C ASP A 138 3.44 -5.00 -2.08
N VAL A 139 2.70 -5.70 -1.22
CA VAL A 139 1.42 -6.30 -1.53
C VAL A 139 0.36 -5.75 -0.58
N ARG A 140 -0.79 -5.38 -1.16
CA ARG A 140 -1.87 -4.70 -0.47
C ARG A 140 -3.19 -5.46 -0.65
N PRO A 141 -3.52 -6.41 0.23
CA PRO A 141 -4.84 -7.01 0.27
C PRO A 141 -5.87 -6.02 0.82
N GLU A 142 -7.05 -6.01 0.22
CA GLU A 142 -8.15 -5.11 0.56
C GLU A 142 -9.44 -5.90 0.69
N ILE A 143 -10.28 -5.54 1.66
CA ILE A 143 -11.60 -6.13 1.86
C ILE A 143 -12.63 -5.03 2.13
N GLY A 144 -13.71 -4.99 1.37
CA GLY A 144 -14.62 -3.83 1.36
C GLY A 144 -16.06 -4.15 1.02
N SER A 145 -16.89 -3.11 1.04
CA SER A 145 -18.34 -3.18 0.87
C SER A 145 -18.81 -3.35 -0.59
N GLY A 146 -17.96 -3.91 -1.46
CA GLY A 146 -18.23 -4.13 -2.89
C GLY A 146 -17.19 -3.46 -3.79
N TYR A 147 -16.48 -4.25 -4.60
CA TYR A 147 -15.70 -3.77 -5.75
C TYR A 147 -16.61 -3.64 -6.99
N TYR A 148 -16.04 -3.08 -8.06
CA TYR A 148 -16.65 -3.05 -9.40
C TYR A 148 -17.09 -4.45 -9.91
N ASP A 149 -16.48 -5.55 -9.41
CA ASP A 149 -16.67 -6.92 -9.90
C ASP A 149 -17.42 -7.87 -8.92
N ASP A 150 -18.24 -7.37 -7.98
CA ASP A 150 -18.99 -8.15 -6.96
C ASP A 150 -18.15 -8.97 -5.95
N ASP A 151 -16.83 -9.08 -6.15
CA ASP A 151 -15.92 -9.68 -5.17
C ASP A 151 -15.54 -8.67 -4.09
N ASN A 152 -15.74 -9.00 -2.83
CA ASN A 152 -15.41 -8.12 -1.70
C ASN A 152 -13.90 -8.06 -1.40
N PHE A 153 -13.04 -8.64 -2.24
CA PHE A 153 -11.60 -8.78 -2.00
C PHE A 153 -10.79 -8.25 -3.18
N GLY A 154 -9.85 -7.34 -2.90
CA GLY A 154 -8.87 -6.84 -3.84
C GLY A 154 -7.46 -7.23 -3.41
N PHE A 155 -6.55 -7.38 -4.37
CA PHE A 155 -5.14 -7.64 -4.08
C PHE A 155 -4.27 -6.92 -5.11
N ASP A 156 -3.43 -6.03 -4.62
CA ASP A 156 -2.55 -5.23 -5.46
C ASP A 156 -1.08 -5.46 -5.10
N VAL A 157 -0.21 -5.41 -6.11
CA VAL A 157 1.25 -5.45 -5.96
C VAL A 157 1.80 -4.11 -6.45
N GLY A 158 2.55 -3.42 -5.60
CA GLY A 158 3.03 -2.07 -5.85
C GLY A 158 4.55 -1.97 -5.87
N LEU A 159 5.09 -1.25 -6.86
CA LEU A 159 6.47 -0.78 -6.90
C LEU A 159 6.52 0.71 -6.58
N GLY A 160 7.18 1.09 -5.50
CA GLY A 160 7.28 2.47 -5.06
C GLY A 160 8.64 3.10 -5.33
N VAL A 161 8.62 4.38 -5.71
CA VAL A 161 9.82 5.25 -5.76
C VAL A 161 9.46 6.53 -5.04
N LYS A 162 10.16 6.83 -3.94
CA LYS A 162 9.87 7.96 -3.06
C LYS A 162 11.14 8.78 -2.77
N PHE A 163 10.97 10.09 -2.65
CA PHE A 163 11.99 11.02 -2.20
C PHE A 163 11.88 11.23 -0.68
N LYS A 164 12.97 11.03 0.07
CA LYS A 164 13.04 11.12 1.54
C LYS A 164 13.52 12.50 2.00
N PHE A 165 12.92 13.08 3.04
CA PHE A 165 13.32 14.37 3.63
C PHE A 165 12.92 14.57 5.10
#